data_AF-A0A4R0QNL6-F1
#
_entry.id   AF-A0A4R0QNL6-F1
#
_cell.length_a   1.000
_cell.length_b   1.000
_cell.length_c   1.000
_cell.angle_alpha   90.00
_cell.angle_beta   90.00
_cell.angle_gamma   90.00
#
_symmetry.space_group_name_H-M   'P 1'
#
loop_
_entity.id
_entity.type
_entity.pdbx_description
1 polymer ?
#
loop_
_entity_poly.entity_id
_entity_poly.type
_entity_poly.pdbx_seq_one_letter_code
_entity_poly.pdbx_strand_id
1 'polypeptide(L)'
;MADEPTVNHDEPVEPVDNQEPQGTSDTIDWEAKARMWEERAKESYKDSLKLKELQESHDKQVHKLEEANKTLHMQLDSIQAANQQNEWKTKVSQETGVPAEALRGSTLEEIQEHAKIVAGILESARKPQAPVIPLLGNQPTTQPSQGMKGLAQALFGNSNN
;
A
#
# COMPACT_ATOMS: atom_id res chain seq x y z
N MET A 1 -31.34 -10.54 -46.86
CA MET A 1 -31.52 -11.55 -45.79
C MET A 1 -30.71 -11.07 -44.61
N ALA A 2 -31.32 -10.34 -43.67
CA ALA A 2 -31.99 -10.86 -42.45
C ALA A 2 -30.92 -11.39 -41.46
N ASP A 3 -30.78 -10.94 -40.22
CA ASP A 3 -31.78 -10.52 -39.22
C ASP A 3 -31.19 -9.51 -38.21
N GLU A 4 -32.05 -8.59 -37.74
CA GLU A 4 -31.82 -7.74 -36.57
C GLU A 4 -32.03 -8.56 -35.27
N PRO A 5 -31.31 -8.28 -34.16
CA PRO A 5 -31.64 -8.89 -32.88
C PRO A 5 -32.94 -8.28 -32.35
N THR A 6 -33.99 -9.09 -32.32
CA THR A 6 -35.27 -8.76 -31.71
C THR A 6 -35.09 -8.43 -30.23
N VAL A 7 -35.37 -7.18 -29.87
CA VAL A 7 -35.55 -6.73 -28.50
C VAL A 7 -36.80 -7.42 -27.96
N ASN A 8 -36.63 -8.39 -27.08
CA ASN A 8 -37.72 -8.92 -26.27
C ASN A 8 -38.23 -7.81 -25.34
N HIS A 9 -39.29 -7.12 -25.77
CA HIS A 9 -40.13 -6.31 -24.90
C HIS A 9 -41.01 -7.29 -24.11
N ASP A 10 -40.56 -7.64 -22.90
CA ASP A 10 -41.38 -8.34 -21.93
C ASP A 10 -42.31 -7.29 -21.29
N GLU A 11 -43.36 -6.92 -22.03
CA GLU A 11 -44.48 -6.16 -21.50
C GLU A 11 -45.21 -7.04 -20.47
N PRO A 12 -45.54 -6.53 -19.26
CA PRO A 12 -46.54 -7.17 -18.44
C PRO A 12 -47.88 -7.05 -19.18
N VAL A 13 -48.30 -8.15 -19.77
CA VAL A 13 -49.62 -8.33 -20.37
C VAL A 13 -50.66 -8.19 -19.26
N GLU A 14 -51.33 -7.04 -19.19
CA GLU A 14 -52.58 -6.93 -18.43
C GLU A 14 -53.68 -7.73 -19.13
N PRO A 15 -54.41 -8.64 -18.44
CA PRO A 15 -55.64 -9.16 -19.00
C PRO A 15 -56.79 -8.18 -18.69
N VAL A 16 -57.33 -7.60 -19.77
CA VAL A 16 -58.77 -7.52 -20.06
C VAL A 16 -59.69 -6.99 -18.96
N ASP A 17 -60.21 -5.77 -19.15
CA ASP A 17 -61.65 -5.59 -19.46
C ASP A 17 -61.92 -4.17 -20.01
N ASN A 18 -61.97 -4.05 -21.33
CA ASN A 18 -62.48 -2.87 -22.03
C ASN A 18 -63.74 -3.28 -22.80
N GLN A 19 -64.71 -3.88 -22.12
CA GLN A 19 -66.07 -4.01 -22.63
C GLN A 19 -66.93 -2.84 -22.11
N GLU A 20 -67.19 -1.87 -22.98
CA GLU A 20 -68.32 -0.94 -22.77
C GLU A 20 -69.62 -1.77 -22.79
N PRO A 21 -70.45 -1.74 -21.73
CA PRO A 21 -71.77 -2.36 -21.80
C PRO A 21 -72.69 -1.47 -22.62
N GLN A 22 -73.07 -1.94 -23.80
CA GLN A 22 -74.23 -1.41 -24.48
C GLN A 22 -75.50 -1.77 -23.70
N GLY A 23 -76.17 -0.73 -23.20
CA GLY A 23 -77.61 -0.74 -22.96
C GLY A 23 -78.07 -0.70 -21.50
N THR A 24 -78.99 0.24 -21.26
CA THR A 24 -79.80 0.47 -20.05
C THR A 24 -79.19 1.41 -19.00
N SER A 25 -80.05 2.25 -18.44
CA SER A 25 -79.72 3.38 -17.56
C SER A 25 -79.23 2.91 -16.19
N ASP A 26 -78.02 2.38 -16.12
CA ASP A 26 -77.35 2.11 -14.86
C ASP A 26 -76.62 3.37 -14.41
N THR A 27 -77.20 4.04 -13.42
CA THR A 27 -76.58 5.14 -12.70
C THR A 27 -75.20 4.71 -12.22
N ILE A 28 -74.14 5.19 -12.88
CA ILE A 28 -72.75 4.99 -12.46
C ILE A 28 -72.62 5.47 -11.01
N ASP A 29 -72.31 4.54 -10.10
CA ASP A 29 -72.03 4.85 -8.71
C ASP A 29 -70.63 5.49 -8.61
N TRP A 30 -70.62 6.83 -8.64
CA TRP A 30 -69.42 7.64 -8.51
C TRP A 30 -68.75 7.50 -7.14
N GLU A 31 -69.50 7.14 -6.09
CA GLU A 31 -68.97 6.93 -4.75
C GLU A 31 -68.13 5.63 -4.71
N ALA A 32 -68.62 4.57 -5.33
CA ALA A 32 -67.88 3.32 -5.49
C ALA A 32 -66.57 3.53 -6.30
N LYS A 33 -66.62 4.28 -7.40
CA LYS A 33 -65.41 4.62 -8.18
C LYS A 33 -64.40 5.45 -7.40
N ALA A 34 -64.88 6.43 -6.61
CA ALA A 34 -64.01 7.25 -5.78
C ALA A 34 -63.25 6.40 -4.73
N ARG A 35 -63.93 5.43 -4.10
CA ARG A 35 -63.29 4.49 -3.17
C ARG A 35 -62.21 3.64 -3.84
N MET A 36 -62.47 3.12 -5.04
CA MET A 36 -61.47 2.34 -5.79
C MET A 36 -60.23 3.16 -6.15
N TRP A 37 -60.41 4.42 -6.54
CA TRP A 37 -59.28 5.32 -6.80
C TRP A 37 -58.50 5.66 -5.53
N GLU A 38 -59.19 5.83 -4.41
CA GLU A 38 -58.55 6.06 -3.12
C GLU A 38 -57.71 4.85 -2.67
N GLU A 39 -58.24 3.63 -2.82
CA GLU A 39 -57.52 2.39 -2.53
C GLU A 39 -56.28 2.26 -3.44
N ARG A 40 -56.45 2.44 -4.76
CA ARG A 40 -55.34 2.39 -5.71
C ARG A 40 -54.29 3.48 -5.44
N ALA A 41 -54.70 4.68 -5.04
CA ALA A 41 -53.77 5.75 -4.67
C ALA A 41 -52.99 5.41 -3.40
N LYS A 42 -53.64 4.80 -2.40
CA LYS A 42 -52.99 4.32 -1.17
C LYS A 42 -51.99 3.20 -1.46
N GLU A 43 -52.32 2.26 -2.35
CA GLU A 43 -51.43 1.19 -2.76
C GLU A 43 -50.23 1.72 -3.54
N SER A 44 -50.47 2.55 -4.54
CA SER A 44 -49.42 3.24 -5.31
C SER A 44 -48.48 4.05 -4.40
N TYR A 45 -49.03 4.74 -3.41
CA TYR A 45 -48.24 5.46 -2.41
C TYR A 45 -47.37 4.51 -1.57
N LYS A 46 -47.94 3.41 -1.06
CA LYS A 46 -47.17 2.41 -0.30
C LYS A 46 -46.03 1.80 -1.13
N ASP A 47 -46.27 1.52 -2.40
CA ASP A 47 -45.24 0.97 -3.27
C ASP A 47 -44.14 1.99 -3.58
N SER A 48 -44.51 3.27 -3.75
CA SER A 48 -43.52 4.36 -3.87
C SER A 48 -42.63 4.48 -2.63
N LEU A 49 -43.19 4.29 -1.43
CA LEU A 49 -42.43 4.31 -0.18
C LEU A 49 -41.45 3.13 -0.10
N LYS A 50 -41.89 1.92 -0.44
CA LYS A 50 -41.01 0.73 -0.47
C LYS A 50 -39.88 0.89 -1.48
N LEU A 51 -40.17 1.42 -2.67
CA LEU A 51 -39.15 1.70 -3.68
C LEU A 51 -38.13 2.70 -3.16
N LYS A 52 -38.59 3.78 -2.52
CA LYS A 52 -37.71 4.78 -1.91
C LYS A 52 -36.83 4.17 -0.81
N GLU A 53 -37.41 3.36 0.07
CA GLU A 53 -36.66 2.69 1.14
C GLU A 53 -35.61 1.72 0.58
N LEU A 54 -35.97 0.94 -0.46
CA LEU A 54 -35.06 0.01 -1.10
C LEU A 54 -33.92 0.75 -1.82
N GLN A 55 -34.22 1.85 -2.49
CA GLN A 55 -33.22 2.70 -3.13
C GLN A 55 -32.28 3.32 -2.09
N GLU A 56 -32.80 3.89 -0.99
CA GLU A 56 -31.96 4.43 0.08
C GLU A 56 -31.08 3.35 0.74
N SER A 57 -31.60 2.13 0.92
CA SER A 57 -30.83 1.00 1.43
C SER A 57 -29.73 0.58 0.45
N HIS A 58 -30.06 0.51 -0.84
CA HIS A 58 -29.10 0.19 -1.90
C HIS A 58 -27.99 1.25 -1.96
N ASP A 59 -28.33 2.54 -1.99
CA ASP A 59 -27.36 3.63 -2.06
C ASP A 59 -26.42 3.64 -0.84
N LYS A 60 -26.95 3.37 0.36
CA LYS A 60 -26.13 3.20 1.57
C LYS A 60 -25.16 2.02 1.44
N GLN A 61 -25.58 0.90 0.88
CA GLN A 61 -24.73 -0.27 0.67
C GLN A 61 -23.64 0.00 -0.38
N VAL A 62 -24.01 0.63 -1.50
CA VAL A 62 -23.07 1.04 -2.54
C VAL A 62 -22.04 2.00 -1.97
N HIS A 63 -22.44 3.04 -1.24
CA HIS A 63 -21.51 3.97 -0.61
C HIS A 63 -20.53 3.27 0.32
N LYS A 64 -21.02 2.37 1.18
CA LYS A 64 -20.16 1.60 2.08
C LYS A 64 -19.17 0.70 1.33
N LEU A 65 -19.60 0.08 0.24
CA LEU A 65 -18.74 -0.74 -0.62
C LEU A 65 -17.71 0.10 -1.37
N GLU A 66 -18.07 1.30 -1.81
CA GLU A 66 -17.14 2.24 -2.45
C GLU A 66 -16.08 2.72 -1.47
N GLU A 67 -16.45 3.09 -0.24
CA GLU A 67 -15.50 3.47 0.81
C GLU A 67 -14.55 2.32 1.18
N ALA A 68 -15.09 1.10 1.30
CA ALA A 68 -14.29 -0.09 1.55
C ALA A 68 -13.32 -0.36 0.39
N ASN A 69 -13.78 -0.26 -0.86
CA ASN A 69 -12.93 -0.43 -2.04
C ASN A 69 -11.83 0.63 -2.10
N LYS A 70 -12.15 1.91 -1.86
CA LYS A 70 -11.15 2.99 -1.81
C LYS A 70 -10.07 2.69 -0.77
N THR A 71 -10.47 2.24 0.41
CA THR A 71 -9.53 1.87 1.49
C THR A 71 -8.65 0.70 1.08
N LEU A 72 -9.23 -0.34 0.49
CA LEU A 72 -8.50 -1.51 0.00
C LEU A 72 -7.52 -1.16 -1.12
N HIS A 73 -7.92 -0.30 -2.06
CA HIS A 73 -7.04 0.20 -3.12
C HIS A 73 -5.85 0.97 -2.53
N MET A 74 -6.09 1.88 -1.57
CA MET A 74 -5.00 2.60 -0.89
C MET A 74 -4.03 1.64 -0.17
N GLN A 75 -4.55 0.59 0.47
CA GLN A 75 -3.71 -0.42 1.11
C GLN A 75 -2.89 -1.21 0.09
N LEU A 76 -3.51 -1.63 -1.01
CA LEU A 76 -2.84 -2.34 -2.10
C LEU A 76 -1.72 -1.48 -2.68
N ASP A 77 -2.00 -0.22 -3.00
CA ASP A 77 -1.03 0.73 -3.54
C ASP A 77 0.14 0.92 -2.56
N SER A 78 -0.14 0.99 -1.26
CA SER A 78 0.91 1.12 -0.23
C SER A 78 1.81 -0.12 -0.15
N ILE A 79 1.23 -1.33 -0.22
CA ILE A 79 1.96 -2.59 -0.20
C ILE A 79 2.79 -2.75 -1.48
N GLN A 80 2.19 -2.41 -2.63
CA GLN A 80 2.88 -2.45 -3.92
C GLN A 80 4.06 -1.48 -3.95
N ALA A 81 3.88 -0.24 -3.47
CA ALA A 81 4.95 0.73 -3.37
C ALA A 81 6.07 0.24 -2.43
N ALA A 82 5.73 -0.34 -1.27
CA ALA A 82 6.72 -0.90 -0.35
C ALA A 82 7.49 -2.09 -0.97
N ASN A 83 6.81 -2.98 -1.68
CA ASN A 83 7.43 -4.09 -2.38
C ASN A 83 8.39 -3.60 -3.47
N GLN A 84 7.95 -2.65 -4.29
CA GLN A 84 8.77 -2.03 -5.34
C GLN A 84 10.02 -1.36 -4.76
N GLN A 85 9.88 -0.64 -3.65
CA GLN A 85 11.01 -0.05 -2.93
C GLN A 85 11.99 -1.13 -2.42
N ASN A 86 11.49 -2.22 -1.85
CA ASN A 86 12.33 -3.32 -1.38
C ASN A 86 13.07 -4.01 -2.53
N GLU A 87 12.41 -4.20 -3.67
CA GLU A 87 13.05 -4.72 -4.89
C GLU A 87 14.17 -3.80 -5.37
N TRP A 88 13.94 -2.48 -5.41
CA TRP A 88 14.97 -1.51 -5.77
C TRP A 88 16.14 -1.51 -4.80
N LYS A 89 15.88 -1.51 -3.48
CA LYS A 89 16.94 -1.63 -2.46
C LYS A 89 17.73 -2.92 -2.63
N THR A 90 17.07 -4.03 -2.93
CA THR A 90 17.75 -5.32 -3.15
C THR A 90 18.65 -5.29 -4.38
N LYS A 91 18.15 -4.77 -5.51
CA LYS A 91 18.94 -4.63 -6.75
C LYS A 91 20.15 -3.72 -6.55
N VAL A 92 19.93 -2.53 -6.00
CA VAL A 92 21.01 -1.55 -5.75
C VAL A 92 22.01 -2.09 -4.72
N SER A 93 21.54 -2.85 -3.72
CA SER A 93 22.40 -3.52 -2.74
C SER A 93 23.34 -4.53 -3.39
N GLN A 94 22.83 -5.34 -4.32
CA GLN A 94 23.65 -6.31 -5.06
C GLN A 94 24.70 -5.61 -5.94
N GLU A 95 24.35 -4.48 -6.57
CA GLU A 95 25.25 -3.73 -7.46
C GLU A 95 26.36 -2.97 -6.70
N THR A 96 26.03 -2.38 -5.55
CA THR A 96 26.94 -1.50 -4.80
C THR A 96 27.66 -2.20 -3.65
N GLY A 97 27.20 -3.38 -3.24
CA GLY A 97 27.71 -4.10 -2.08
C GLY A 97 27.33 -3.48 -0.72
N VAL A 98 26.45 -2.48 -0.72
CA VAL A 98 25.88 -1.88 0.49
C VAL A 98 24.64 -2.68 0.89
N PRO A 99 24.46 -3.11 2.16
CA PRO A 99 23.27 -3.85 2.58
C PRO A 99 21.97 -3.09 2.30
N ALA A 100 20.94 -3.77 1.80
CA ALA A 100 19.64 -3.17 1.48
C ALA A 100 18.99 -2.44 2.68
N GLU A 101 19.23 -2.92 3.91
CA GLU A 101 18.78 -2.28 5.15
C GLU A 101 19.40 -0.89 5.39
N ALA A 102 20.61 -0.67 4.88
CA ALA A 102 21.30 0.61 4.98
C ALA A 102 20.82 1.61 3.91
N LEU A 103 20.09 1.16 2.88
CA LEU A 103 19.63 2.01 1.79
C LEU A 103 18.28 2.69 2.11
N ARG A 104 18.22 3.99 1.89
CA ARG A 104 17.03 4.82 2.07
C ARG A 104 16.67 5.53 0.77
N GLY A 105 15.38 5.82 0.62
CA GLY A 105 14.81 6.47 -0.56
C GLY A 105 13.46 5.86 -0.89
N SER A 106 12.58 6.70 -1.46
CA SER A 106 11.25 6.28 -1.93
C SER A 106 11.23 6.01 -3.43
N THR A 107 12.24 6.51 -4.16
CA THR A 107 12.45 6.32 -5.60
C THR A 107 13.74 5.56 -5.87
N LEU A 108 13.88 5.01 -7.08
CA LEU A 108 15.07 4.29 -7.50
C LEU A 108 16.30 5.20 -7.51
N GLU A 109 16.15 6.44 -7.97
CA GLU A 109 17.21 7.44 -8.06
C GLU A 109 17.74 7.80 -6.67
N GLU A 110 16.85 8.07 -5.71
CA GLU A 110 17.25 8.35 -4.32
C GLU A 110 18.01 7.19 -3.69
N ILE A 111 17.54 5.95 -3.91
CA ILE A 111 18.18 4.73 -3.40
C ILE A 111 19.58 4.58 -4.02
N GLN A 112 19.74 4.84 -5.32
CA GLN A 112 21.02 4.76 -6.02
C GLN A 112 22.01 5.83 -5.56
N GLU A 113 21.56 7.07 -5.40
CA GLU A 113 22.40 8.17 -4.90
C GLU A 113 22.88 7.87 -3.48
N HIS A 114 21.97 7.42 -2.60
CA HIS A 114 22.33 7.04 -1.24
C HIS A 114 23.33 5.86 -1.23
N ALA A 115 23.11 4.85 -2.09
CA ALA A 115 24.02 3.72 -2.20
C ALA A 115 25.42 4.13 -2.63
N LYS A 116 25.55 5.05 -3.60
CA LYS A 116 26.85 5.60 -4.03
C LYS A 116 27.57 6.32 -2.89
N ILE A 117 26.85 7.13 -2.10
CA ILE A 117 27.42 7.84 -0.96
C ILE A 117 27.94 6.84 0.09
N VAL A 118 27.10 5.86 0.46
CA VAL A 118 27.47 4.85 1.47
C VAL A 118 28.63 3.98 0.98
N ALA A 119 28.63 3.57 -0.29
CA ALA A 119 29.72 2.81 -0.89
C ALA A 119 31.05 3.58 -0.81
N GLY A 120 31.06 4.87 -1.18
CA GLY A 120 32.27 5.71 -1.10
C GLY A 120 32.82 5.87 0.33
N ILE A 121 31.92 5.98 1.32
CA ILE A 121 32.32 6.00 2.75
C ILE A 121 32.92 4.66 3.16
N LEU A 122 32.28 3.55 2.79
CA LEU A 122 32.74 2.20 3.14
C LEU A 122 34.10 1.88 2.51
N GLU A 123 34.34 2.27 1.26
CA GLU A 123 35.65 2.14 0.62
C GLU A 123 36.72 2.98 1.31
N SER A 124 36.39 4.20 1.71
CA SER A 124 37.31 5.07 2.45
C SER A 124 37.64 4.51 3.84
N ALA A 125 36.66 3.90 4.52
CA ALA A 125 36.84 3.26 5.82
C ALA A 125 37.63 1.94 5.73
N ARG A 126 37.56 1.21 4.61
CA ARG A 126 38.34 -0.02 4.37
C ARG A 126 39.82 0.24 4.14
N LYS A 127 40.22 1.45 3.73
CA LYS A 127 41.64 1.79 3.57
C LYS A 127 42.27 1.99 4.95
N PRO A 128 43.27 1.19 5.37
CA PRO A 128 43.92 1.39 6.65
C PRO A 128 44.60 2.76 6.68
N GLN A 129 44.11 3.67 7.53
CA GLN A 129 44.69 5.02 7.71
C GLN A 129 45.91 5.04 8.65
N ALA A 130 46.37 3.90 9.14
CA ALA A 130 47.55 3.87 9.98
C ALA A 130 48.83 3.94 9.12
N PRO A 131 49.70 4.94 9.30
CA PRO A 131 51.05 4.83 8.78
C PRO A 131 51.69 3.58 9.39
N VAL A 132 52.12 2.64 8.54
CA VAL A 132 52.94 1.51 8.97
C VAL A 132 54.26 2.11 9.43
N ILE A 133 54.41 2.35 10.73
CA ILE A 133 55.69 2.74 11.33
C ILE A 133 56.55 1.46 11.34
N PRO A 134 57.60 1.34 10.50
CA PRO A 134 58.36 0.09 10.35
C PRO A 134 59.15 -0.33 11.61
N LEU A 135 59.11 0.50 12.67
CA LEU A 135 60.03 0.41 13.79
C LEU A 135 59.44 -0.22 15.06
N LEU A 136 58.13 -0.42 15.15
CA LEU A 136 57.48 -0.94 16.39
C LEU A 136 57.67 -2.45 16.64
N GLY A 137 58.26 -3.21 15.70
CA GLY A 137 58.52 -4.65 15.85
C GLY A 137 60.00 -5.03 15.97
N ASN A 138 60.92 -4.11 15.69
CA ASN A 138 62.35 -4.38 15.75
C ASN A 138 62.86 -4.08 17.17
N GLN A 139 62.56 -4.96 18.12
CA GLN A 139 63.40 -5.04 19.31
C GLN A 139 64.81 -5.48 18.84
N PRO A 140 65.88 -4.73 19.13
CA PRO A 140 67.22 -5.18 18.81
C PRO A 140 67.48 -6.49 19.56
N THR A 141 67.60 -7.59 18.82
CA THR A 141 67.90 -8.93 19.34
C THR A 141 69.34 -9.08 19.81
N THR A 142 70.13 -8.01 19.68
CA THR A 142 71.50 -7.96 20.18
C THR A 142 71.48 -7.93 21.70
N GLN A 143 71.79 -9.07 22.31
CA GLN A 143 72.03 -9.15 23.75
C GLN A 143 73.13 -8.14 24.12
N PRO A 144 72.90 -7.26 25.12
CA PRO A 144 73.91 -6.30 25.52
C PRO A 144 75.16 -7.04 26.00
N SER A 145 76.33 -6.59 25.54
CA SER A 145 77.62 -7.16 25.94
C SER A 145 77.77 -7.08 27.47
N GLN A 146 78.56 -8.00 28.04
CA GLN A 146 78.78 -8.05 29.49
C GLN A 146 79.28 -6.71 30.05
N GLY A 147 80.06 -5.95 29.28
CA GLY A 147 80.50 -4.60 29.64
C GLY A 147 79.36 -3.59 29.74
N MET A 148 78.39 -3.63 28.81
CA MET A 148 77.20 -2.77 28.86
C MET A 148 76.28 -3.12 30.03
N LYS A 149 76.14 -4.41 30.35
CA LYS A 149 75.39 -4.85 31.53
C LYS A 149 76.04 -4.38 32.83
N GLY A 150 77.37 -4.49 32.94
CA GLY A 150 78.12 -4.02 34.11
C GLY A 150 78.04 -2.50 34.30
N LEU A 151 78.12 -1.74 33.21
CA LEU A 151 77.97 -0.27 33.26
C LEU A 151 76.55 0.14 33.69
N ALA A 152 75.52 -0.52 33.13
CA ALA A 152 74.13 -0.24 33.51
C ALA A 152 73.85 -0.59 34.97
N GLN A 153 74.40 -1.69 35.47
CA GLN A 153 74.31 -2.07 36.89
C GLN A 153 75.01 -1.05 37.81
N ALA A 154 76.15 -0.49 37.38
CA ALA A 154 76.87 0.52 38.15
C ALA A 154 76.16 1.89 38.16
N LEU A 155 75.50 2.26 37.06
CA LEU A 155 74.80 3.54 36.92
C LEU A 155 73.39 3.53 37.53
N PHE A 156 72.67 2.40 37.44
CA PHE A 156 71.26 2.30 37.82
C PHE A 156 70.98 1.31 38.96
N GLY A 157 71.95 0.47 39.33
CA GLY A 157 71.80 -0.55 40.37
C GLY A 157 72.35 -0.17 41.75
N ASN A 158 72.97 1.01 41.90
CA ASN A 158 73.49 1.49 43.19
C ASN A 158 72.49 2.43 43.89
N SER A 159 71.30 1.94 44.19
CA SER A 159 70.35 2.57 45.11
C SER A 159 70.50 1.93 46.49
N ASN A 160 71.36 2.54 47.31
CA ASN A 160 71.53 2.22 48.73
C ASN A 160 70.30 2.76 49.51
N ASN A 161 69.41 1.87 49.96
CA ASN A 161 68.87 1.78 51.33
C ASN A 161 67.89 0.61 51.44
#